data_AF-T0RB12-F1
#
_entry.id   AF-T0RB12-F1
#
_cell.length_a   1.000
_cell.length_b   1.000
_cell.length_c   1.000
_cell.angle_alpha   90.00
_cell.angle_beta   90.00
_cell.angle_gamma   90.00
#
_symmetry.space_group_name_H-M   'P 1'
#
loop_
_entity.id
_entity.type
_entity.pdbx_description
1 polymer ?
#
loop_
_entity_poly.entity_id
_entity_poly.type
_entity_poly.pdbx_seq_one_letter_code
_entity_poly.pdbx_strand_id
1 'polypeptide(L)'
;MKNTRKISPELQSTNTGQGMHRDTSMNKFTTMSTVRTPAFHKAGTMRTPTQRWGMAILERKSYAGLMSFITLYCLFADDFRAAFFSKSADMGFYAVAFVCLLLFLVEFAISCRCKPGYLLSFYFYLDVIATLSLLPDIGFIWTPLTSADTVSSVSKAGSTAGRIVRVVRVIRLIRVVKLIKWKHSNAESELVIVESKTGGRMAEMTIRRVALIVLFLCFVLPAFDGGYNESFNLFESRGFDLIHQMVDTPLTVYTFDVTNPKPGFATPKFELDKRGKEVQVPVDFENDAEYKEIREGLDPAFLEAASNGVELYLHGDWRGAKMAFNQALELRPGDGPVSHVMSYMKSFDYNAPHDWEGVRDLDGY
;
A
#
# COMPACT_ATOMS: atom_id res chain seq x y z
N MET A 1 50.13 -14.79 -2.88
CA MET A 1 51.12 -14.46 -3.94
C MET A 1 50.61 -15.13 -5.23
N LYS A 2 49.89 -14.42 -6.11
CA LYS A 2 50.37 -13.66 -7.29
C LYS A 2 51.30 -14.46 -8.22
N ASN A 3 50.79 -14.87 -9.39
CA ASN A 3 51.37 -14.65 -10.73
C ASN A 3 50.41 -15.22 -11.80
N THR A 4 49.68 -14.43 -12.61
CA THR A 4 50.01 -13.51 -13.72
C THR A 4 50.38 -14.18 -15.06
N ARG A 5 49.55 -13.90 -16.10
CA ARG A 5 49.85 -13.56 -17.52
C ARG A 5 48.50 -13.51 -18.29
N LYS A 6 47.89 -12.35 -18.63
CA LYS A 6 48.13 -11.38 -19.74
C LYS A 6 48.27 -12.06 -21.13
N ILE A 7 47.26 -12.10 -22.02
CA ILE A 7 46.61 -11.11 -22.95
C ILE A 7 47.20 -11.12 -24.40
N SER A 8 46.37 -11.56 -25.37
CA SER A 8 46.10 -11.13 -26.79
C SER A 8 47.23 -11.04 -27.86
N PRO A 9 46.96 -10.92 -29.20
CA PRO A 9 45.70 -10.52 -29.89
C PRO A 9 45.29 -11.27 -31.20
N GLU A 10 44.10 -10.90 -31.70
CA GLU A 10 43.55 -11.16 -33.04
C GLU A 10 44.44 -10.66 -34.19
N LEU A 11 44.27 -11.25 -35.39
CA LEU A 11 44.25 -10.51 -36.66
C LEU A 11 43.63 -11.34 -37.79
N GLN A 12 42.49 -10.86 -38.31
CA GLN A 12 41.94 -11.20 -39.63
C GLN A 12 42.77 -10.55 -40.74
N SER A 13 42.86 -11.22 -41.90
CA SER A 13 43.00 -10.75 -43.29
C SER A 13 43.75 -11.85 -44.07
N THR A 14 43.53 -12.21 -45.33
CA THR A 14 42.93 -11.55 -46.50
C THR A 14 42.45 -12.65 -47.48
N ASN A 15 41.54 -12.23 -48.33
CA ASN A 15 40.95 -12.92 -49.46
C ASN A 15 41.98 -13.11 -50.60
N THR A 16 42.15 -14.33 -51.13
CA THR A 16 42.64 -14.57 -52.50
C THR A 16 41.95 -15.82 -53.06
N GLY A 17 41.07 -15.61 -54.03
CA GLY A 17 40.48 -16.69 -54.82
C GLY A 17 41.38 -17.11 -55.97
N GLN A 18 41.23 -18.36 -56.42
CA GLN A 18 41.16 -18.77 -57.83
C GLN A 18 41.01 -20.30 -57.95
N GLY A 19 40.16 -20.74 -58.89
CA GLY A 19 40.18 -22.09 -59.48
C GLY A 19 39.24 -23.12 -58.83
N MET A 20 37.93 -23.14 -59.10
CA MET A 20 37.28 -23.74 -60.29
C MET A 20 37.02 -25.26 -60.16
N HIS A 21 35.81 -25.65 -59.74
CA HIS A 21 35.03 -26.68 -60.46
C HIS A 21 33.55 -26.52 -60.11
N ARG A 22 32.74 -26.16 -61.12
CA ARG A 22 31.28 -26.21 -61.07
C ARG A 22 30.87 -27.65 -61.37
N ASP A 23 30.42 -28.38 -60.35
CA ASP A 23 29.54 -29.52 -60.57
C ASP A 23 28.10 -29.09 -60.33
N THR A 24 27.37 -29.08 -61.43
CA THR A 24 25.97 -28.73 -61.53
C THR A 24 25.14 -29.96 -61.17
N SER A 25 25.03 -30.27 -59.89
CA SER A 25 23.99 -31.17 -59.40
C SER A 25 22.91 -30.34 -58.70
N MET A 26 21.88 -30.00 -59.46
CA MET A 26 20.56 -29.62 -58.94
C MET A 26 20.03 -30.77 -58.07
N ASN A 27 20.47 -30.83 -56.82
CA ASN A 27 19.76 -31.58 -55.81
C ASN A 27 18.50 -30.79 -55.48
N LYS A 28 17.44 -31.14 -56.22
CA LYS A 28 16.05 -30.95 -55.82
C LYS A 28 15.96 -31.32 -54.35
N PHE A 29 15.85 -30.33 -53.47
CA PHE A 29 15.48 -30.55 -52.09
C PHE A 29 14.01 -30.94 -52.11
N THR A 30 13.79 -32.24 -52.29
CA THR A 30 12.48 -32.86 -52.25
C THR A 30 11.85 -32.47 -50.93
N THR A 31 10.76 -31.72 -51.04
CA THR A 31 9.80 -31.47 -49.97
C THR A 31 9.40 -32.80 -49.33
N MET A 32 10.05 -33.15 -48.22
CA MET A 32 9.48 -34.11 -47.26
C MET A 32 8.32 -33.43 -46.55
N SER A 33 7.23 -33.34 -47.31
CA SER A 33 5.88 -33.45 -46.80
C SER A 33 5.78 -34.67 -45.88
N THR A 34 4.99 -34.53 -44.81
CA THR A 34 4.60 -35.57 -43.86
C THR A 34 5.65 -36.09 -42.88
N VAL A 35 6.24 -35.20 -42.08
CA VAL A 35 6.41 -35.55 -40.66
C VAL A 35 5.00 -35.58 -40.07
N ARG A 36 4.42 -36.79 -40.00
CA ARG A 36 3.22 -37.05 -39.18
C ARG A 36 3.52 -36.45 -37.82
N THR A 37 2.76 -35.43 -37.44
CA THR A 37 2.73 -34.94 -36.07
C THR A 37 2.57 -36.16 -35.17
N PRO A 38 3.47 -36.40 -34.20
CA PRO A 38 3.25 -37.47 -33.25
C PRO A 38 1.89 -37.19 -32.65
N ALA A 39 1.00 -38.17 -32.74
CA ALA A 39 -0.35 -38.06 -32.22
C ALA A 39 -0.22 -37.58 -30.79
N PHE A 40 -0.53 -36.29 -30.56
CA PHE A 40 -0.81 -35.83 -29.22
C PHE A 40 -1.86 -36.81 -28.74
N HIS A 41 -1.55 -37.56 -27.69
CA HIS A 41 -2.55 -38.24 -26.91
C HIS A 41 -3.51 -37.15 -26.45
N LYS A 42 -4.52 -36.89 -27.29
CA LYS A 42 -5.83 -36.41 -26.88
C LYS A 42 -6.33 -37.52 -25.98
N ALA A 43 -5.88 -37.51 -24.72
CA ALA A 43 -6.70 -38.02 -23.64
C ALA A 43 -7.95 -37.13 -23.66
N GLY A 44 -8.87 -37.50 -24.54
CA GLY A 44 -10.14 -36.84 -24.71
C GLY A 44 -10.97 -37.16 -23.49
N THR A 45 -10.77 -36.41 -22.41
CA THR A 45 -11.86 -36.20 -21.46
C THR A 45 -13.00 -35.63 -22.30
N MET A 46 -14.06 -36.40 -22.49
CA MET A 46 -15.21 -35.99 -23.30
C MET A 46 -15.68 -34.62 -22.80
N ARG A 47 -15.38 -33.56 -23.56
CA ARG A 47 -15.77 -32.20 -23.17
C ARG A 47 -17.26 -32.07 -23.39
N THR A 48 -18.02 -31.89 -22.31
CA THR A 48 -19.45 -31.59 -22.37
C THR A 48 -19.71 -30.33 -23.23
N PRO A 49 -20.89 -30.16 -23.82
CA PRO A 49 -21.20 -28.98 -24.64
C PRO A 49 -20.96 -27.66 -23.89
N THR A 50 -21.30 -27.63 -22.59
CA THR A 50 -21.08 -26.50 -21.69
C THR A 50 -19.60 -26.22 -21.47
N GLN A 51 -18.78 -27.26 -21.30
CA GLN A 51 -17.33 -27.14 -21.18
C GLN A 51 -16.69 -26.55 -22.44
N ARG A 52 -17.14 -26.97 -23.62
CA ARG A 52 -16.64 -26.43 -24.90
C ARG A 52 -16.99 -24.95 -25.06
N TRP A 53 -18.23 -24.60 -24.75
CA TRP A 53 -18.71 -23.23 -24.83
C TRP A 53 -17.96 -22.30 -23.86
N GLY A 54 -17.79 -22.71 -22.60
CA GLY A 54 -17.05 -21.92 -21.62
C GLY A 54 -15.58 -21.74 -21.97
N MET A 55 -14.91 -22.78 -22.46
CA MET A 55 -13.53 -22.66 -22.98
C MET A 55 -13.46 -21.68 -24.17
N ALA A 56 -14.44 -21.74 -25.09
CA ALA A 56 -14.50 -20.84 -26.24
C ALA A 56 -14.74 -19.37 -25.86
N ILE A 57 -15.34 -19.08 -24.70
CA ILE A 57 -15.43 -17.72 -24.16
C ILE A 57 -14.09 -17.28 -23.60
N LEU A 58 -13.46 -18.10 -22.76
CA LEU A 58 -12.20 -17.78 -22.09
C LEU A 58 -11.03 -17.59 -23.07
N GLU A 59 -11.04 -18.28 -24.22
CA GLU A 59 -10.00 -18.19 -25.24
C GLU A 59 -10.14 -16.97 -26.18
N ARG A 60 -11.23 -16.21 -26.09
CA ARG A 60 -11.40 -15.00 -26.93
C ARG A 60 -10.39 -13.93 -26.54
N LYS A 61 -9.60 -13.46 -27.52
CA LYS A 61 -8.62 -12.37 -27.32
C LYS A 61 -9.27 -11.10 -26.76
N SER A 62 -10.48 -10.77 -27.20
CA SER A 62 -11.23 -9.60 -26.70
C SER A 62 -11.60 -9.75 -25.22
N TYR A 63 -12.03 -10.95 -24.82
CA TYR A 63 -12.35 -11.26 -23.42
C TYR A 63 -11.09 -11.20 -22.54
N ALA A 64 -9.98 -11.78 -23.01
CA ALA A 64 -8.69 -11.70 -22.32
C ALA A 64 -8.19 -10.25 -22.16
N GLY A 65 -8.33 -9.43 -23.20
CA GLY A 65 -8.01 -8.00 -23.15
C GLY A 65 -8.89 -7.22 -22.18
N LEU A 66 -10.20 -7.48 -22.19
CA LEU A 66 -11.17 -6.87 -21.26
C LEU A 66 -10.81 -7.20 -19.80
N MET A 67 -10.58 -8.48 -19.49
CA MET A 67 -10.22 -8.92 -18.13
C MET A 67 -8.86 -8.37 -17.69
N SER A 68 -7.93 -8.19 -18.63
CA SER A 68 -6.65 -7.52 -18.36
C SER A 68 -6.83 -6.04 -18.00
N PHE A 69 -7.68 -5.32 -18.73
CA PHE A 69 -8.01 -3.93 -18.44
C PHE A 69 -8.73 -3.78 -17.09
N ILE A 70 -9.70 -4.65 -16.79
CA ILE A 70 -10.38 -4.67 -15.49
C ILE A 70 -9.38 -4.96 -14.36
N THR A 71 -8.43 -5.87 -14.57
CA THR A 71 -7.37 -6.15 -13.59
C THR A 71 -6.51 -4.93 -13.33
N LEU A 72 -6.14 -4.18 -14.38
CA LEU A 72 -5.38 -2.93 -14.26
C LEU A 72 -6.19 -1.86 -13.51
N TYR A 73 -7.47 -1.73 -13.82
CA TYR A 73 -8.37 -0.83 -13.09
C TYR A 73 -8.41 -1.19 -11.60
N CYS A 74 -8.67 -2.45 -11.24
CA CYS A 74 -8.70 -2.88 -9.84
C CYS A 74 -7.37 -2.72 -9.10
N LEU A 75 -6.26 -2.55 -9.81
CA LEU A 75 -4.96 -2.32 -9.20
C LEU A 75 -4.79 -0.86 -8.75
N PHE A 76 -5.26 0.10 -9.55
CA PHE A 76 -5.01 1.52 -9.36
C PHE A 76 -6.24 2.34 -8.96
N ALA A 77 -7.45 1.81 -9.12
CA ALA A 77 -8.69 2.57 -8.91
C ALA A 77 -8.82 3.13 -7.50
N ASP A 78 -8.42 2.39 -6.47
CA ASP A 78 -8.47 2.86 -5.09
C ASP A 78 -7.43 3.95 -4.81
N ASP A 79 -6.24 3.86 -5.43
CA ASP A 79 -5.21 4.89 -5.33
C ASP A 79 -5.66 6.18 -6.03
N PHE A 80 -6.28 6.08 -7.20
CA PHE A 80 -6.85 7.23 -7.90
C PHE A 80 -8.02 7.87 -7.14
N ARG A 81 -8.91 7.05 -6.58
CA ARG A 81 -10.00 7.52 -5.71
C ARG A 81 -9.45 8.33 -4.54
N ALA A 82 -8.44 7.80 -3.84
CA ALA A 82 -7.84 8.46 -2.69
C ALA A 82 -7.05 9.73 -3.05
N ALA A 83 -6.41 9.78 -4.23
CA ALA A 83 -5.57 10.90 -4.63
C ALA A 83 -6.36 12.07 -5.25
N PHE A 84 -7.42 11.79 -6.01
CA PHE A 84 -8.05 12.80 -6.88
C PHE A 84 -9.51 13.11 -6.54
N PHE A 85 -10.18 12.30 -5.71
CA PHE A 85 -11.63 12.42 -5.50
C PHE A 85 -11.99 12.68 -4.04
N SER A 86 -13.06 13.44 -3.83
CA SER A 86 -13.66 13.67 -2.52
C SER A 86 -14.59 12.52 -2.12
N LYS A 87 -14.92 12.41 -0.83
CA LYS A 87 -15.71 11.30 -0.25
C LYS A 87 -17.08 11.08 -0.92
N SER A 88 -17.66 12.09 -1.57
CA SER A 88 -18.94 11.93 -2.26
C SER A 88 -18.86 10.97 -3.46
N ALA A 89 -17.68 10.81 -4.06
CA ALA A 89 -17.46 9.90 -5.18
C ALA A 89 -17.27 8.43 -4.76
N ASP A 90 -17.02 8.15 -3.47
CA ASP A 90 -16.68 6.82 -2.97
C ASP A 90 -17.72 5.76 -3.35
N MET A 91 -19.01 6.11 -3.28
CA MET A 91 -20.09 5.19 -3.65
C MET A 91 -20.03 4.75 -5.11
N GLY A 92 -19.60 5.64 -6.01
CA GLY A 92 -19.41 5.30 -7.43
C GLY A 92 -18.27 4.30 -7.61
N PHE A 93 -17.13 4.53 -6.97
CA PHE A 93 -16.00 3.61 -7.01
C PHE A 93 -16.33 2.25 -6.41
N TYR A 94 -17.06 2.19 -5.28
CA TYR A 94 -17.52 0.94 -4.69
C TYR A 94 -18.46 0.17 -5.62
N ALA A 95 -19.37 0.84 -6.31
CA ALA A 95 -20.25 0.20 -7.29
C ALA A 95 -19.47 -0.41 -8.47
N VAL A 96 -18.49 0.32 -9.01
CA VAL A 96 -17.63 -0.19 -10.10
C VAL A 96 -16.76 -1.35 -9.62
N ALA A 97 -16.18 -1.27 -8.42
CA ALA A 97 -15.41 -2.35 -7.81
C ALA A 97 -16.26 -3.62 -7.62
N PHE A 98 -17.52 -3.47 -7.24
CA PHE A 98 -18.47 -4.58 -7.12
C PHE A 98 -18.79 -5.22 -8.48
N VAL A 99 -18.99 -4.42 -9.53
CA VAL A 99 -19.13 -4.96 -10.90
C VAL A 99 -17.88 -5.74 -11.31
N CYS A 100 -16.68 -5.21 -11.03
CA CYS A 100 -15.43 -5.92 -11.30
C CYS A 100 -15.34 -7.25 -10.54
N LEU A 101 -15.75 -7.28 -9.26
CA LEU A 101 -15.83 -8.50 -8.46
C LEU A 101 -16.72 -9.55 -9.13
N LEU A 102 -17.91 -9.16 -9.59
CA LEU A 102 -18.83 -10.08 -10.28
C LEU A 102 -18.21 -10.65 -11.57
N LEU A 103 -17.52 -9.82 -12.36
CA LEU A 103 -16.85 -10.27 -13.57
C LEU A 103 -15.73 -11.27 -13.28
N PHE A 104 -14.92 -11.05 -12.24
CA PHE A 104 -13.92 -12.03 -11.80
C PHE A 104 -14.56 -13.31 -11.25
N LEU A 105 -15.68 -13.21 -10.54
CA LEU A 105 -16.40 -14.37 -10.00
C LEU A 105 -16.97 -15.22 -11.15
N VAL A 106 -17.50 -14.59 -12.20
CA VAL A 106 -17.95 -15.28 -13.41
C VAL A 106 -16.78 -15.97 -14.12
N GLU A 107 -15.65 -15.28 -14.34
CA GLU A 107 -14.45 -15.90 -14.94
C GLU A 107 -13.97 -17.11 -14.12
N PHE A 108 -13.97 -16.97 -12.80
CA PHE A 108 -13.58 -18.03 -11.86
C PHE A 108 -14.55 -19.22 -11.93
N ALA A 109 -15.86 -18.97 -11.92
CA ALA A 109 -16.88 -20.02 -12.00
C ALA A 109 -16.84 -20.78 -13.33
N ILE A 110 -16.66 -20.07 -14.44
CA ILE A 110 -16.48 -20.68 -15.77
C ILE A 110 -15.19 -21.49 -15.79
N SER A 111 -14.10 -20.98 -15.22
CA SER A 111 -12.83 -21.69 -15.12
C SER A 111 -12.95 -22.99 -14.30
N CYS A 112 -13.63 -22.94 -13.15
CA CYS A 112 -13.91 -24.11 -12.31
C CYS A 112 -14.69 -25.21 -13.04
N ARG A 113 -15.68 -24.83 -13.88
CA ARG A 113 -16.51 -25.81 -14.60
C ARG A 113 -15.92 -26.28 -15.92
N CYS A 114 -15.14 -25.44 -16.61
CA CYS A 114 -14.78 -25.68 -18.01
C CYS A 114 -13.31 -26.07 -18.21
N LYS A 115 -12.39 -25.63 -17.33
CA LYS A 115 -10.98 -25.99 -17.47
C LYS A 115 -10.73 -27.37 -16.81
N PRO A 116 -10.33 -28.40 -17.58
CA PRO A 116 -10.06 -29.72 -17.01
C PRO A 116 -8.84 -29.65 -16.09
N GLY A 117 -8.97 -30.19 -14.87
CA GLY A 117 -7.88 -30.18 -13.87
C GLY A 117 -7.58 -28.81 -13.26
N TYR A 118 -8.50 -27.84 -13.38
CA TYR A 118 -8.32 -26.51 -12.77
C TYR A 118 -8.62 -26.50 -11.27
N LEU A 119 -9.62 -27.25 -10.80
CA LEU A 119 -9.93 -27.35 -9.36
C LEU A 119 -8.68 -27.82 -8.58
N LEU A 120 -8.38 -27.13 -7.47
CA LEU A 120 -7.20 -27.36 -6.62
C LEU A 120 -5.85 -27.20 -7.36
N SER A 121 -5.85 -26.66 -8.57
CA SER A 121 -4.60 -26.26 -9.24
C SER A 121 -4.04 -24.98 -8.61
N PHE A 122 -2.75 -24.73 -8.85
CA PHE A 122 -2.12 -23.47 -8.44
C PHE A 122 -2.88 -22.22 -8.94
N TYR A 123 -3.39 -22.25 -10.19
CA TYR A 123 -4.12 -21.14 -10.77
C TYR A 123 -5.50 -20.93 -10.13
N PHE A 124 -6.13 -21.99 -9.63
CA PHE A 124 -7.37 -21.87 -8.85
C PHE A 124 -7.16 -21.06 -7.58
N TYR A 125 -6.10 -21.35 -6.82
CA TYR A 125 -5.80 -20.59 -5.60
C TYR A 125 -5.48 -19.12 -5.90
N LEU A 126 -4.76 -18.84 -7.00
CA LEU A 126 -4.50 -17.46 -7.40
C LEU A 126 -5.79 -16.69 -7.72
N ASP A 127 -6.75 -17.32 -8.40
CA ASP A 127 -8.01 -16.67 -8.74
C ASP A 127 -8.94 -16.51 -7.52
N VAL A 128 -8.89 -17.43 -6.56
CA VAL A 128 -9.57 -17.28 -5.25
C VAL A 128 -8.99 -16.11 -4.48
N ILE A 129 -7.66 -16.06 -4.32
CA ILE A 129 -7.00 -14.99 -3.57
C ILE A 129 -7.20 -13.63 -4.28
N ALA A 130 -7.17 -13.61 -5.62
CA ALA A 130 -7.51 -12.44 -6.40
C ALA A 130 -8.97 -12.02 -6.18
N THR A 131 -9.96 -12.90 -6.31
CA THR A 131 -11.36 -12.50 -6.09
C THR A 131 -11.62 -12.00 -4.67
N LEU A 132 -11.10 -12.70 -3.65
CA LEU A 132 -11.27 -12.30 -2.25
C LEU A 132 -10.57 -10.99 -1.91
N SER A 133 -9.44 -10.67 -2.55
CA SER A 133 -8.74 -9.41 -2.30
C SER A 133 -9.50 -8.18 -2.81
N LEU A 134 -10.57 -8.30 -3.60
CA LEU A 134 -11.45 -7.15 -3.94
C LEU A 134 -12.46 -6.81 -2.83
N LEU A 135 -12.76 -7.74 -1.92
CA LEU A 135 -13.82 -7.55 -0.92
C LEU A 135 -13.59 -6.34 0.00
N PRO A 136 -12.36 -6.07 0.51
CA PRO A 136 -12.12 -4.92 1.38
C PRO A 136 -12.23 -3.55 0.69
N ASP A 137 -12.17 -3.48 -0.64
CA ASP A 137 -12.35 -2.22 -1.37
C ASP A 137 -13.81 -1.81 -1.47
N ILE A 138 -14.72 -2.76 -1.29
CA ILE A 138 -16.14 -2.52 -1.49
C ILE A 138 -16.70 -2.07 -0.15
N GLY A 139 -16.73 -0.76 0.08
CA GLY A 139 -17.08 -0.18 1.38
C GLY A 139 -18.40 -0.70 1.94
N PHE A 140 -19.45 -0.85 1.12
CA PHE A 140 -20.73 -1.35 1.61
C PHE A 140 -20.75 -2.87 1.94
N ILE A 141 -19.77 -3.65 1.48
CA ILE A 141 -19.59 -5.06 1.89
C ILE A 141 -18.68 -5.12 3.12
N TRP A 142 -17.59 -4.34 3.10
CA TRP A 142 -16.57 -4.37 4.12
C TRP A 142 -17.02 -3.72 5.44
N THR A 143 -17.74 -2.60 5.37
CA THR A 143 -18.20 -1.87 6.55
C THR A 143 -19.13 -2.73 7.42
N PRO A 144 -20.22 -3.34 6.91
CA PRO A 144 -21.04 -4.22 7.75
C PRO A 144 -20.30 -5.45 8.27
N LEU A 145 -19.37 -6.01 7.50
CA LEU A 145 -18.58 -7.17 7.90
C LEU A 145 -17.64 -6.86 9.07
N THR A 146 -17.15 -5.62 9.13
CA THR A 146 -16.25 -5.15 10.20
C THR A 146 -16.98 -4.48 11.36
N SER A 147 -18.20 -3.99 11.13
CA SER A 147 -19.07 -3.37 12.12
C SER A 147 -20.02 -4.35 12.83
N ALA A 148 -20.23 -5.57 12.31
CA ALA A 148 -21.10 -6.55 12.95
C ALA A 148 -20.53 -6.99 14.31
N ASP A 149 -21.38 -6.92 15.35
CA ASP A 149 -21.17 -7.18 16.80
C ASP A 149 -20.55 -8.55 17.19
N THR A 150 -20.02 -9.32 16.25
CA THR A 150 -19.35 -10.60 16.49
C THR A 150 -17.86 -10.48 16.77
N VAL A 151 -17.30 -9.27 16.75
CA VAL A 151 -15.93 -8.99 17.23
C VAL A 151 -15.99 -7.96 18.36
N SER A 152 -16.33 -8.44 19.57
CA SER A 152 -16.41 -7.71 20.84
C SER A 152 -15.05 -7.20 21.36
N SER A 153 -14.28 -6.54 20.50
CA SER A 153 -12.98 -5.94 20.82
C SER A 153 -12.72 -4.76 19.89
N VAL A 154 -13.61 -3.76 19.94
CA VAL A 154 -13.56 -2.57 19.07
C VAL A 154 -12.31 -1.71 19.31
N SER A 155 -11.60 -1.86 20.44
CA SER A 155 -10.27 -1.26 20.64
C SER A 155 -9.14 -1.97 19.87
N LYS A 156 -9.35 -3.19 19.35
CA LYS A 156 -8.39 -3.94 18.52
C LYS A 156 -8.71 -3.89 17.02
N ALA A 157 -9.96 -3.62 16.65
CA ALA A 157 -10.43 -3.66 15.26
C ALA A 157 -9.76 -2.60 14.35
N GLY A 158 -9.45 -1.41 14.88
CA GLY A 158 -8.79 -0.34 14.12
C GLY A 158 -7.36 -0.69 13.66
N SER A 159 -6.58 -1.37 14.50
CA SER A 159 -5.21 -1.77 14.16
C SER A 159 -5.19 -2.94 13.16
N THR A 160 -6.11 -3.88 13.27
CA THR A 160 -6.16 -5.09 12.44
C THR A 160 -6.75 -4.81 11.05
N ALA A 161 -7.78 -3.94 10.96
CA ALA A 161 -8.41 -3.59 9.69
C ALA A 161 -7.45 -2.86 8.74
N GLY A 162 -6.67 -1.89 9.26
CA GLY A 162 -5.65 -1.19 8.46
C GLY A 162 -4.56 -2.11 7.93
N ARG A 163 -4.16 -3.13 8.71
CA ARG A 163 -3.16 -4.13 8.30
C ARG A 163 -3.68 -5.09 7.25
N ILE A 164 -4.92 -5.58 7.42
CA ILE A 164 -5.57 -6.45 6.42
C ILE A 164 -5.66 -5.72 5.08
N VAL A 165 -6.03 -4.43 5.07
CA VAL A 165 -6.06 -3.62 3.84
C VAL A 165 -4.69 -3.52 3.17
N ARG A 166 -3.59 -3.35 3.95
CA ARG A 166 -2.22 -3.33 3.39
C ARG A 166 -1.82 -4.68 2.79
N VAL A 167 -2.06 -5.79 3.50
CA VAL A 167 -1.76 -7.14 3.01
C VAL A 167 -2.55 -7.44 1.74
N VAL A 168 -3.83 -7.07 1.73
CA VAL A 168 -4.72 -7.25 0.59
C VAL A 168 -4.23 -6.42 -0.62
N ARG A 169 -3.78 -5.19 -0.43
CA ARG A 169 -3.16 -4.36 -1.49
C ARG A 169 -1.91 -5.02 -2.08
N VAL A 170 -1.04 -5.60 -1.25
CA VAL A 170 0.15 -6.32 -1.73
C VAL A 170 -0.22 -7.59 -2.50
N ILE A 171 -1.23 -8.32 -2.03
CA ILE A 171 -1.76 -9.49 -2.73
C ILE A 171 -2.31 -9.11 -4.11
N ARG A 172 -2.88 -7.91 -4.28
CA ARG A 172 -3.36 -7.43 -5.59
C ARG A 172 -2.23 -7.22 -6.60
N LEU A 173 -1.01 -6.87 -6.17
CA LEU A 173 0.15 -6.75 -7.07
C LEU A 173 0.49 -8.07 -7.76
N ILE A 174 0.17 -9.22 -7.14
CA ILE A 174 0.37 -10.54 -7.74
C ILE A 174 -0.51 -10.72 -8.99
N ARG A 175 -1.64 -10.00 -9.09
CA ARG A 175 -2.48 -10.04 -10.28
C ARG A 175 -1.78 -9.47 -11.52
N VAL A 176 -0.71 -8.69 -11.37
CA VAL A 176 0.17 -8.25 -12.49
C VAL A 176 0.78 -9.45 -13.22
N VAL A 177 0.93 -10.60 -12.55
CA VAL A 177 1.38 -11.85 -13.20
C VAL A 177 0.41 -12.28 -14.32
N LYS A 178 -0.90 -12.02 -14.20
CA LYS A 178 -1.86 -12.27 -15.30
C LYS A 178 -1.60 -11.35 -16.50
N LEU A 179 -1.22 -10.09 -16.27
CA LEU A 179 -0.84 -9.14 -17.33
C LEU A 179 0.45 -9.55 -18.04
N ILE A 180 1.46 -10.01 -17.30
CA ILE A 180 2.74 -10.47 -17.87
C ILE A 180 2.52 -11.69 -18.79
N LYS A 181 1.61 -12.60 -18.42
CA LYS A 181 1.23 -13.73 -19.28
C LYS A 181 0.61 -13.30 -20.62
N TRP A 182 -0.16 -12.19 -20.65
CA TRP A 182 -0.72 -11.67 -21.90
C TRP A 182 0.36 -11.15 -22.86
N LYS A 183 1.35 -10.43 -22.32
CA LYS A 183 2.48 -9.92 -23.12
C LYS A 183 3.36 -11.05 -23.66
N HIS A 184 3.68 -12.06 -22.84
CA HIS A 184 4.46 -13.21 -23.29
C HIS A 184 3.71 -14.05 -24.34
N SER A 185 2.39 -14.23 -24.20
CA SER A 185 1.59 -14.97 -25.19
C SER A 185 1.52 -14.30 -26.56
N ASN A 186 1.62 -12.96 -26.63
CA ASN A 186 1.67 -12.23 -27.90
C ASN A 186 3.09 -12.19 -28.50
N ALA A 187 4.13 -12.11 -27.67
CA ALA A 187 5.53 -12.08 -28.13
C ALA A 187 6.06 -13.44 -28.61
N GLU A 188 5.57 -14.55 -28.03
CA GLU A 188 5.87 -15.93 -28.51
C GLU A 188 5.32 -16.22 -29.91
N SER A 189 4.36 -15.42 -30.40
CA SER A 189 3.74 -15.65 -31.71
C SER A 189 4.60 -15.17 -32.89
N GLU A 190 5.67 -14.39 -32.65
CA GLU A 190 6.46 -13.75 -33.72
C GLU A 190 7.93 -14.20 -33.78
N LEU A 191 8.47 -14.81 -32.71
CA LEU A 191 9.80 -15.42 -32.70
C LEU A 191 9.68 -16.94 -32.48
N VAL A 192 9.70 -17.71 -33.57
CA VAL A 192 9.87 -19.17 -33.50
C VAL A 192 11.33 -19.46 -33.13
N ILE A 193 11.70 -19.23 -31.88
CA ILE A 193 12.78 -19.98 -31.25
C ILE A 193 12.07 -21.16 -30.59
N VAL A 194 12.38 -22.37 -31.04
CA VAL A 194 11.87 -23.61 -30.45
C VAL A 194 12.37 -23.67 -29.01
N GLU A 195 11.62 -23.10 -28.06
CA GLU A 195 11.89 -23.33 -26.65
C GLU A 195 11.76 -24.83 -26.39
N SER A 196 12.78 -25.41 -25.75
CA SER A 196 12.70 -26.79 -25.34
C SER A 196 11.53 -26.93 -24.37
N LYS A 197 10.78 -28.04 -24.45
CA LYS A 197 9.69 -28.35 -23.50
C LYS A 197 10.13 -28.27 -22.03
N THR A 198 11.43 -28.32 -21.74
CA THR A 198 12.02 -28.16 -20.42
C THR A 198 12.28 -26.70 -20.06
N GLY A 199 12.64 -25.83 -21.01
CA GLY A 199 12.84 -24.39 -20.81
C GLY A 199 11.55 -23.67 -20.38
N GLY A 200 10.47 -23.81 -21.15
CA GLY A 200 9.17 -23.20 -20.80
C GLY A 200 8.57 -23.76 -19.50
N ARG A 201 8.76 -25.06 -19.23
CA ARG A 201 8.36 -25.68 -17.95
C ARG A 201 9.19 -25.17 -16.77
N MET A 202 10.49 -24.97 -16.95
CA MET A 202 11.36 -24.38 -15.94
C MET A 202 10.99 -22.92 -15.66
N ALA A 203 10.69 -22.14 -16.70
CA ALA A 203 10.19 -20.78 -16.55
C ALA A 203 8.86 -20.74 -15.78
N GLU A 204 7.90 -21.62 -16.13
CA GLU A 204 6.62 -21.70 -15.41
C GLU A 204 6.80 -22.10 -13.94
N MET A 205 7.67 -23.08 -13.66
CA MET A 205 7.99 -23.47 -12.28
C MET A 205 8.69 -22.36 -11.51
N THR A 206 9.54 -21.58 -12.18
CA THR A 206 10.27 -20.46 -11.56
C THR A 206 9.31 -19.34 -11.21
N ILE A 207 8.45 -18.91 -12.13
CA ILE A 207 7.41 -17.90 -11.87
C ILE A 207 6.50 -18.34 -10.71
N ARG A 208 6.13 -19.62 -10.66
CA ARG A 208 5.32 -20.19 -9.57
C ARG A 208 6.03 -20.08 -8.21
N ARG A 209 7.31 -20.48 -8.15
CA ARG A 209 8.10 -20.42 -6.91
C ARG A 209 8.34 -18.98 -6.46
N VAL A 210 8.68 -18.09 -7.39
CA VAL A 210 8.91 -16.66 -7.09
C VAL A 210 7.62 -16.03 -6.58
N ALA A 211 6.48 -16.25 -7.23
CA ALA A 211 5.20 -15.69 -6.77
C ALA A 211 4.82 -16.17 -5.36
N LEU A 212 5.08 -17.45 -5.03
CA LEU A 212 4.83 -17.99 -3.69
C LEU A 212 5.78 -17.43 -2.64
N ILE A 213 7.07 -17.27 -2.97
CA ILE A 213 8.06 -16.65 -2.07
C ILE A 213 7.70 -15.18 -1.82
N VAL A 214 7.30 -14.43 -2.85
CA VAL A 214 6.84 -13.05 -2.71
C VAL A 214 5.59 -13.00 -1.83
N LEU A 215 4.59 -13.86 -2.05
CA LEU A 215 3.41 -13.98 -1.18
C LEU A 215 3.78 -14.21 0.28
N PHE A 216 4.67 -15.17 0.52
CA PHE A 216 5.14 -15.52 1.84
C PHE A 216 5.91 -14.36 2.48
N LEU A 217 6.83 -13.74 1.76
CA LEU A 217 7.61 -12.58 2.20
C LEU A 217 6.70 -11.40 2.54
N CYS A 218 5.69 -11.11 1.72
CA CYS A 218 4.74 -10.03 1.96
C CYS A 218 3.86 -10.28 3.19
N PHE A 219 3.61 -11.54 3.54
CA PHE A 219 2.96 -11.88 4.80
C PHE A 219 3.93 -11.70 5.97
N VAL A 220 5.14 -12.22 5.83
CA VAL A 220 6.15 -12.35 6.90
C VAL A 220 6.87 -11.05 7.25
N LEU A 221 7.13 -10.16 6.28
CA LEU A 221 7.82 -8.89 6.52
C LEU A 221 7.09 -7.99 7.53
N PRO A 222 5.75 -7.79 7.42
CA PRO A 222 4.97 -7.11 8.46
C PRO A 222 5.09 -7.74 9.86
N ALA A 223 5.40 -9.03 9.96
CA ALA A 223 5.60 -9.71 11.24
C ALA A 223 6.95 -9.35 11.88
N PHE A 224 7.97 -9.05 11.07
CA PHE A 224 9.30 -8.67 11.52
C PHE A 224 9.46 -7.17 11.76
N ASP A 225 8.68 -6.33 11.06
CA ASP A 225 8.74 -4.86 11.15
C ASP A 225 7.89 -4.29 12.31
N GLY A 226 7.89 -4.98 13.46
CA GLY A 226 7.10 -4.61 14.66
C GLY A 226 5.92 -5.54 14.96
N GLY A 227 5.63 -6.54 14.12
CA GLY A 227 4.68 -7.61 14.46
C GLY A 227 3.20 -7.27 14.28
N TYR A 228 2.37 -8.31 14.13
CA TYR A 228 0.92 -8.19 13.95
C TYR A 228 0.15 -7.72 15.19
N ASN A 229 0.81 -7.27 16.24
CA ASN A 229 0.18 -6.90 17.51
C ASN A 229 0.52 -5.46 17.96
N GLU A 230 1.59 -4.85 17.47
CA GLU A 230 1.95 -3.45 17.77
C GLU A 230 1.04 -2.52 16.97
N SER A 231 0.09 -1.85 17.63
CA SER A 231 -0.74 -0.79 17.04
C SER A 231 0.16 0.13 16.23
N PHE A 232 0.12 0.03 14.91
CA PHE A 232 0.85 0.93 14.04
C PHE A 232 0.30 2.30 14.40
N ASN A 233 1.13 3.18 14.99
CA ASN A 233 0.74 4.54 15.35
C ASN A 233 0.50 5.32 14.06
N LEU A 234 -0.64 5.07 13.41
CA LEU A 234 -1.12 5.80 12.24
C LEU A 234 -1.35 7.28 12.58
N PHE A 235 -1.55 7.59 13.87
CA PHE A 235 -1.71 8.95 14.37
C PHE A 235 -0.46 9.81 14.20
N GLU A 236 0.73 9.24 14.36
CA GLU A 236 1.95 10.05 14.47
C GLU A 236 2.43 10.57 13.10
N SER A 237 2.30 9.77 12.03
CA SER A 237 2.74 10.18 10.69
C SER A 237 1.60 10.59 9.77
N ARG A 238 0.54 9.77 9.66
CA ARG A 238 -0.57 10.08 8.75
C ARG A 238 -1.59 11.03 9.35
N GLY A 239 -1.69 11.16 10.67
CA GLY A 239 -2.64 12.09 11.30
C GLY A 239 -2.39 13.53 10.88
N PHE A 240 -1.13 13.98 11.01
CA PHE A 240 -0.72 15.33 10.63
C PHE A 240 -0.74 15.54 9.10
N ASP A 241 -0.24 14.59 8.31
CA ASP A 241 -0.28 14.66 6.84
C ASP A 241 -1.72 14.77 6.30
N LEU A 242 -2.67 14.03 6.91
CA LEU A 242 -4.07 14.06 6.51
C LEU A 242 -4.75 15.36 6.92
N ILE A 243 -4.39 15.94 8.06
CA ILE A 243 -4.89 17.26 8.50
C ILE A 243 -4.37 18.36 7.58
N HIS A 244 -3.08 18.33 7.23
CA HIS A 244 -2.46 19.31 6.34
C HIS A 244 -3.06 19.27 4.92
N GLN A 245 -3.44 18.08 4.44
CA GLN A 245 -4.07 17.92 3.12
C GLN A 245 -5.58 18.21 3.08
N MET A 246 -6.28 18.19 4.23
CA MET A 246 -7.75 18.31 4.28
C MET A 246 -8.26 19.62 4.86
N VAL A 247 -7.38 20.44 5.46
CA VAL A 247 -7.80 21.62 6.21
C VAL A 247 -6.95 22.82 5.77
N ASP A 248 -7.54 23.67 4.92
CA ASP A 248 -6.96 24.97 4.52
C ASP A 248 -7.04 26.03 5.64
N THR A 249 -7.70 25.71 6.77
CA THR A 249 -7.88 26.59 7.91
C THR A 249 -6.89 26.27 9.04
N PRO A 250 -6.24 27.26 9.66
CA PRO A 250 -5.34 27.01 10.79
C PRO A 250 -6.08 26.26 11.91
N LEU A 251 -5.54 25.11 12.31
CA LEU A 251 -6.09 24.27 13.37
C LEU A 251 -5.40 24.62 14.69
N THR A 252 -6.19 24.95 15.71
CA THR A 252 -5.67 25.09 17.08
C THR A 252 -5.43 23.70 17.68
N VAL A 253 -4.19 23.41 18.03
CA VAL A 253 -3.81 22.17 18.71
C VAL A 253 -3.59 22.46 20.19
N TYR A 254 -4.33 21.77 21.04
CA TYR A 254 -4.11 21.79 22.49
C TYR A 254 -3.16 20.67 22.86
N THR A 255 -2.12 20.99 23.64
CA THR A 255 -1.19 20.01 24.20
C THR A 255 -1.25 20.08 25.72
N PHE A 256 -1.20 18.92 26.38
CA PHE A 256 -1.23 18.82 27.83
C PHE A 256 -0.07 17.94 28.29
N ASP A 257 0.66 18.40 29.29
CA ASP A 257 1.60 17.55 30.03
C ASP A 257 0.81 16.56 30.88
N VAL A 258 0.89 15.28 30.52
CA VAL A 258 0.27 14.20 31.28
C VAL A 258 1.25 13.69 32.32
N THR A 259 0.99 14.02 33.59
CA THR A 259 1.77 13.54 34.73
C THR A 259 1.08 12.37 35.43
N ASN A 260 -0.25 12.33 35.39
CA ASN A 260 -1.05 11.25 35.94
C ASN A 260 -1.86 10.56 34.82
N PRO A 261 -1.37 9.44 34.25
CA PRO A 261 -2.06 8.76 33.16
C PRO A 261 -3.34 8.10 33.66
N LYS A 262 -4.49 8.53 33.13
CA LYS A 262 -5.81 8.01 33.50
C LYS A 262 -6.31 6.97 32.49
N PRO A 263 -6.70 5.75 32.93
CA PRO A 263 -7.34 4.78 32.04
C PRO A 263 -8.65 5.33 31.47
N GLY A 264 -8.82 5.26 30.16
CA GLY A 264 -10.01 5.79 29.48
C GLY A 264 -10.03 7.32 29.30
N PHE A 265 -8.89 7.99 29.49
CA PHE A 265 -8.75 9.42 29.24
C PHE A 265 -9.17 9.81 27.81
N ALA A 266 -9.86 10.94 27.69
CA ALA A 266 -10.32 11.52 26.42
C ALA A 266 -11.23 10.59 25.60
N THR A 267 -12.02 9.76 26.28
CA THR A 267 -13.05 8.96 25.63
C THR A 267 -14.14 9.89 25.07
N PRO A 268 -14.51 9.78 23.78
CA PRO A 268 -15.53 10.66 23.19
C PRO A 268 -16.88 10.51 23.89
N LYS A 269 -17.44 11.64 24.35
CA LYS A 269 -18.78 11.72 24.95
C LYS A 269 -19.77 12.08 23.84
N PHE A 270 -20.95 11.43 23.83
CA PHE A 270 -21.98 11.65 22.81
C PHE A 270 -23.31 12.03 23.48
N GLU A 271 -24.02 12.97 22.87
CA GLU A 271 -25.36 13.40 23.27
C GLU A 271 -26.32 13.31 22.08
N LEU A 272 -27.61 13.13 22.37
CA LEU A 272 -28.65 13.13 21.35
C LEU A 272 -29.04 14.57 21.03
N ASP A 273 -28.89 14.97 19.77
CA ASP A 273 -29.45 16.23 19.27
C ASP A 273 -30.99 16.19 19.34
N LYS A 274 -31.65 17.35 19.20
CA LYS A 274 -33.12 17.54 19.16
C LYS A 274 -33.84 16.65 18.13
N ARG A 275 -33.10 16.03 17.21
CA ARG A 275 -33.57 15.09 16.18
C ARG A 275 -33.33 13.61 16.51
N GLY A 276 -32.82 13.29 17.70
CA GLY A 276 -32.52 11.92 18.14
C GLY A 276 -31.26 11.32 17.50
N LYS A 277 -30.37 12.15 16.94
CA LYS A 277 -29.09 11.72 16.36
C LYS A 277 -27.98 11.90 17.39
N GLU A 278 -27.13 10.89 17.56
CA GLU A 278 -25.91 11.01 18.36
C GLU A 278 -24.94 12.01 17.73
N VAL A 279 -24.53 12.99 18.52
CA VAL A 279 -23.55 14.02 18.18
C VAL A 279 -22.48 14.00 19.27
N GLN A 280 -21.22 14.07 18.86
CA GLN A 280 -20.11 14.15 19.80
C GLN A 280 -20.16 15.50 20.54
N VAL A 281 -20.09 15.43 21.86
CA VAL A 281 -20.01 16.61 22.72
C VAL A 281 -18.63 17.25 22.54
N PRO A 282 -18.56 18.57 22.28
CA PRO A 282 -17.30 19.29 22.26
C PRO A 282 -16.56 19.12 23.58
N VAL A 283 -15.24 18.96 23.51
CA VAL A 283 -14.40 18.84 24.71
C VAL A 283 -14.19 20.24 25.30
N ASP A 284 -14.50 20.42 26.57
CA ASP A 284 -14.11 21.60 27.34
C ASP A 284 -12.73 21.39 27.97
N PHE A 285 -11.71 21.85 27.26
CA PHE A 285 -10.32 21.70 27.65
C PHE A 285 -9.92 22.48 28.91
N GLU A 286 -10.68 23.52 29.29
CA GLU A 286 -10.34 24.42 30.40
C GLU A 286 -10.99 23.96 31.70
N ASN A 287 -12.27 23.57 31.64
CA ASN A 287 -13.07 23.33 32.83
C ASN A 287 -13.32 21.87 33.15
N ASP A 288 -13.17 20.95 32.19
CA ASP A 288 -13.38 19.52 32.42
C ASP A 288 -12.36 19.00 33.45
N ALA A 289 -12.89 18.40 34.53
CA ALA A 289 -12.10 17.85 35.63
C ALA A 289 -11.12 16.78 35.13
N GLU A 290 -11.48 16.03 34.10
CA GLU A 290 -10.64 15.01 33.49
C GLU A 290 -9.30 15.56 32.98
N TYR A 291 -9.32 16.79 32.43
CA TYR A 291 -8.13 17.48 31.92
C TYR A 291 -7.33 18.17 33.05
N LYS A 292 -7.96 18.45 34.19
CA LYS A 292 -7.27 18.94 35.39
C LYS A 292 -6.55 17.81 36.12
N GLU A 293 -7.20 16.66 36.23
CA GLU A 293 -6.68 15.47 36.91
C GLU A 293 -5.42 14.91 36.25
N ILE A 294 -5.32 14.89 34.91
CA ILE A 294 -4.10 14.42 34.23
C ILE A 294 -2.86 15.31 34.46
N ARG A 295 -3.09 16.54 34.91
CA ARG A 295 -2.05 17.53 35.26
C ARG A 295 -1.72 17.51 36.77
N GLU A 296 -2.38 16.67 37.56
CA GLU A 296 -2.08 16.52 38.99
C GLU A 296 -0.63 16.05 39.18
N GLY A 297 0.20 16.93 39.76
CA GLY A 297 1.64 16.71 39.94
C GLY A 297 2.51 17.77 39.27
N LEU A 298 1.95 18.63 38.42
CA LEU A 298 2.62 19.85 37.96
C LEU A 298 2.54 20.93 39.03
N ASP A 299 3.67 21.59 39.30
CA ASP A 299 3.73 22.73 40.21
C ASP A 299 2.91 23.91 39.63
N PRO A 300 1.89 24.42 40.34
CA PRO A 300 1.11 25.58 39.87
C PRO A 300 1.97 26.81 39.59
N ALA A 301 3.04 27.03 40.36
CA ALA A 301 3.96 28.14 40.16
C ALA A 301 4.76 27.98 38.87
N PHE A 302 5.06 26.74 38.47
CA PHE A 302 5.70 26.47 37.18
C PHE A 302 4.76 26.82 36.02
N LEU A 303 3.49 26.40 36.11
CA LEU A 303 2.50 26.69 35.07
C LEU A 303 2.28 28.20 34.90
N GLU A 304 2.19 28.94 36.00
CA GLU A 304 2.06 30.39 35.98
C GLU A 304 3.29 31.07 35.34
N ALA A 305 4.51 30.69 35.78
CA ALA A 305 5.74 31.25 35.24
C ALA A 305 5.93 30.93 33.75
N ALA A 306 5.63 29.69 33.34
CA ALA A 306 5.71 29.27 31.95
C ALA A 306 4.67 29.99 31.08
N SER A 307 3.43 30.11 31.55
CA SER A 307 2.35 30.82 30.84
C SER A 307 2.67 32.30 30.64
N ASN A 308 3.13 32.97 31.70
CA ASN A 308 3.58 34.36 31.63
C ASN A 308 4.77 34.54 30.67
N GLY A 309 5.74 33.62 30.71
CA GLY A 309 6.87 33.64 29.78
C GLY A 309 6.44 33.50 28.31
N VAL A 310 5.48 32.62 28.02
CA VAL A 310 4.92 32.47 26.67
C VAL A 310 4.18 33.73 26.25
N GLU A 311 3.35 34.33 27.11
CA GLU A 311 2.62 35.57 26.81
C GLU A 311 3.58 36.72 26.46
N LEU A 312 4.61 36.93 27.27
CA LEU A 312 5.64 37.94 27.01
C LEU A 312 6.43 37.66 25.72
N TYR A 313 6.72 36.39 25.43
CA TYR A 313 7.39 35.96 24.20
C TYR A 313 6.54 36.29 22.97
N LEU A 314 5.24 35.98 23.00
CA LEU A 314 4.31 36.29 21.91
C LEU A 314 4.19 37.81 21.70
N HIS A 315 4.16 38.60 22.76
CA HIS A 315 4.13 40.07 22.68
C HIS A 315 5.46 40.72 22.27
N GLY A 316 6.54 39.95 22.13
CA GLY A 316 7.85 40.46 21.71
C GLY A 316 8.73 41.00 22.85
N ASP A 317 8.28 40.94 24.12
CA ASP A 317 9.14 41.24 25.26
C ASP A 317 9.99 40.02 25.64
N TRP A 318 11.01 39.76 24.82
CA TRP A 318 11.86 38.58 25.00
C TRP A 318 12.76 38.67 26.24
N ARG A 319 12.98 39.88 26.79
CA ARG A 319 13.74 40.04 28.03
C ARG A 319 12.89 39.68 29.24
N GLY A 320 11.65 40.15 29.28
CA GLY A 320 10.67 39.74 30.29
C GLY A 320 10.41 38.22 30.21
N ALA A 321 10.19 37.71 29.01
CA ALA A 321 9.98 36.28 28.78
C ALA A 321 11.15 35.42 29.29
N LYS A 322 12.40 35.86 29.08
CA LYS A 322 13.59 35.17 29.59
C LYS A 322 13.57 35.05 31.12
N MET A 323 13.18 36.11 31.83
CA MET A 323 13.12 36.09 33.30
C MET A 323 12.07 35.10 33.79
N ALA A 324 10.87 35.14 33.21
CA ALA A 324 9.78 34.21 33.53
C ALA A 324 10.15 32.75 33.21
N PHE A 325 10.80 32.50 32.07
CA PHE A 325 11.25 31.17 31.70
C PHE A 325 12.41 30.65 32.56
N ASN A 326 13.31 31.52 33.02
CA ASN A 326 14.33 31.10 34.00
C ASN A 326 13.68 30.64 35.30
N GLN A 327 12.67 31.38 35.80
CA GLN A 327 11.90 30.98 36.98
C GLN A 327 11.19 29.63 36.75
N ALA A 328 10.60 29.42 35.56
CA ALA A 328 10.00 28.14 35.20
C ALA A 328 11.05 27.01 35.19
N LEU A 329 12.25 27.24 34.64
CA LEU A 329 13.33 26.25 34.62
C LEU A 329 13.96 26.00 35.99
N GLU A 330 13.92 26.94 36.92
CA GLU A 330 14.30 26.70 38.33
C GLU A 330 13.36 25.69 38.99
N LEU A 331 12.06 25.79 38.70
CA LEU A 331 11.04 24.87 39.19
C LEU A 331 11.08 23.51 38.46
N ARG A 332 11.36 23.52 37.15
CA ARG A 332 11.46 22.31 36.32
C ARG A 332 12.65 22.38 35.34
N PRO A 333 13.87 22.01 35.77
CA PRO A 333 15.08 22.15 34.95
C PRO A 333 15.11 21.33 33.66
N GLY A 334 14.32 20.26 33.58
CA GLY A 334 14.26 19.35 32.43
C GLY A 334 13.10 19.64 31.46
N ASP A 335 12.45 20.80 31.55
CA ASP A 335 11.32 21.12 30.69
C ASP A 335 11.76 21.35 29.24
N GLY A 336 11.34 20.46 28.34
CA GLY A 336 11.68 20.50 26.91
C GLY A 336 11.12 21.74 26.19
N PRO A 337 9.80 22.03 26.29
CA PRO A 337 9.18 23.18 25.62
C PRO A 337 9.82 24.52 25.99
N VAL A 338 9.95 24.83 27.29
CA VAL A 338 10.56 26.08 27.76
C VAL A 338 12.02 26.16 27.32
N SER A 339 12.78 25.06 27.42
CA SER A 339 14.17 25.01 26.96
C SER A 339 14.31 25.29 25.46
N HIS A 340 13.37 24.79 24.65
CA HIS A 340 13.39 24.98 23.20
C HIS A 340 13.09 26.44 22.82
N VAL A 341 12.10 27.08 23.46
CA VAL A 341 11.82 28.51 23.28
C VAL A 341 13.01 29.36 23.75
N MET A 342 13.57 29.04 24.92
CA MET A 342 14.75 29.72 25.46
C MET A 342 15.96 29.63 24.52
N SER A 343 16.20 28.46 23.90
CA SER A 343 17.29 28.26 22.93
C SER A 343 17.11 29.09 21.66
N TYR A 344 15.87 29.20 21.18
CA TYR A 344 15.55 30.07 20.04
C TYR A 344 15.73 31.55 20.39
N MET A 345 15.22 32.01 21.54
CA MET A 345 15.43 33.39 21.97
C MET A 345 16.91 33.73 22.12
N LYS A 346 17.71 32.76 22.59
CA LYS A 346 19.16 32.91 22.71
C LYS A 346 19.85 33.13 21.38
N SER A 347 19.36 32.57 20.26
CA SER A 347 19.99 32.80 18.94
C SER A 347 19.83 34.24 18.44
N PHE A 348 18.94 35.03 19.03
CA PHE A 348 18.77 36.46 18.77
C PHE A 348 19.21 37.33 19.96
N ASP A 349 20.06 36.80 20.84
CA ASP A 349 20.53 37.49 22.05
C ASP A 349 19.38 38.02 22.93
N TYR A 350 18.25 37.31 22.95
CA TYR A 350 17.04 37.66 23.71
C TYR A 350 16.40 38.99 23.32
N ASN A 351 16.63 39.46 22.10
CA ASN A 351 15.89 40.60 21.52
C ASN A 351 15.03 40.08 20.38
N ALA A 352 13.73 40.39 20.41
CA ALA A 352 12.82 40.00 19.35
C ALA A 352 13.24 40.66 18.01
N PRO A 353 13.11 39.93 16.88
CA PRO A 353 13.25 40.51 15.56
C PRO A 353 12.29 41.70 15.35
N HIS A 354 12.66 42.62 14.46
CA HIS A 354 11.81 43.79 14.17
C HIS A 354 10.48 43.40 13.49
N ASP A 355 10.43 42.24 12.86
CA ASP A 355 9.30 41.63 12.18
C ASP A 355 8.60 40.54 13.00
N TRP A 356 8.76 40.56 14.34
CA TRP A 356 8.14 39.57 15.21
C TRP A 356 6.61 39.72 15.29
N GLU A 357 5.88 38.78 14.68
CA GLU A 357 4.41 38.74 14.70
C GLU A 357 3.83 37.82 15.79
N GLY A 358 4.65 37.42 16.77
CA GLY A 358 4.23 36.46 17.81
C GLY A 358 4.30 35.00 17.34
N VAL A 359 4.78 34.73 16.14
CA VAL A 359 4.90 33.39 15.56
C VAL A 359 6.26 33.20 14.91
N ARG A 360 6.70 31.95 14.81
CA ARG A 360 7.91 31.58 14.07
C ARG A 360 7.66 30.36 13.20
N ASP A 361 8.36 30.30 12.08
CA ASP A 361 8.45 29.08 11.28
C ASP A 361 9.40 28.08 11.96
N LEU A 362 9.01 26.81 11.93
CA LEU A 362 9.84 25.70 12.39
C LEU A 362 10.30 24.92 11.16
N ASP A 363 11.59 24.98 10.84
CA ASP A 363 12.18 24.18 9.77
C ASP A 363 12.10 22.70 10.14
N GLY A 364 11.27 21.92 9.44
CA GLY A 364 11.23 20.46 9.57
C GLY A 364 9.87 19.79 9.73
N TYR A 365 8.76 20.51 9.55
CA TYR A 365 7.42 19.91 9.42
C TYR A 365 6.72 20.40 8.16
#